data_AF-A0A521MB40-F1
#
_entry.id   AF-A0A521MB40-F1
#
_cell.length_a   1.000
_cell.length_b   1.000
_cell.length_c   1.000
_cell.angle_alpha   90.00
_cell.angle_beta   90.00
_cell.angle_gamma   90.00
#
_symmetry.space_group_name_H-M   'P 1'
#
loop_
_entity.id
_entity.type
_entity.pdbx_description
1 polymer ?
#
loop_
_entity_poly.entity_id
_entity_poly.type
_entity_poly.pdbx_seq_one_letter_code
_entity_poly.pdbx_strand_id
1 'polypeptide(L)'
;MSKLSTATRRLVIGRPFRSDKLAHTLLPKRIALPVFASDALSSVAYAPEEIFLVLSVAGLSAYSMAPWIGLAVAGVMLIVIASYRQNVHAYPSG
;
A
#
# COMPACT_ATOMS: atom_id res chain seq x y z
N MET A 1 -23.10 -3.31 -28.23
CA MET A 1 -21.71 -3.84 -28.17
C MET A 1 -21.73 -5.35 -28.33
N SER A 2 -20.99 -5.86 -29.31
CA SER A 2 -21.09 -7.22 -29.85
C SER A 2 -20.74 -8.31 -28.83
N LYS A 3 -21.66 -9.25 -28.62
CA LYS A 3 -21.52 -10.42 -27.73
C LYS A 3 -20.28 -11.27 -28.04
N LEU A 4 -19.75 -11.19 -29.27
CA LEU A 4 -18.57 -11.91 -29.73
C LEU A 4 -17.27 -11.47 -29.03
N SER A 5 -17.14 -10.18 -28.73
CA SER A 5 -15.96 -9.62 -28.05
C SER A 5 -15.87 -10.15 -26.61
N THR A 6 -17.01 -10.21 -25.92
CA THR A 6 -17.09 -10.72 -24.54
C THR A 6 -16.77 -12.22 -24.47
N ALA A 7 -17.22 -13.01 -25.45
CA ALA A 7 -16.95 -14.45 -25.51
C ALA A 7 -15.45 -14.73 -25.73
N THR A 8 -14.83 -14.02 -26.68
CA THR A 8 -13.40 -14.14 -26.96
C THR A 8 -12.55 -13.74 -25.75
N ARG A 9 -12.90 -12.63 -25.08
CA ARG A 9 -12.23 -12.19 -23.86
C ARG A 9 -12.35 -13.21 -22.72
N ARG A 10 -13.48 -13.90 -22.61
CA ARG A 10 -13.73 -14.92 -21.56
C ARG A 10 -12.98 -16.23 -21.81
N LEU A 11 -12.65 -16.53 -23.07
CA LEU A 11 -11.82 -17.68 -23.45
C LEU A 11 -10.33 -17.42 -23.16
N VAL A 12 -9.85 -16.21 -23.45
CA VAL A 12 -8.43 -15.85 -23.33
C VAL A 12 -8.04 -15.44 -21.90
N ILE A 13 -8.87 -14.68 -21.20
CA ILE A 13 -8.57 -14.12 -19.86
C ILE A 13 -9.21 -14.94 -18.73
N GLY A 14 -10.14 -15.84 -19.07
CA GLY A 14 -10.95 -16.58 -18.09
C GLY A 14 -12.23 -15.85 -17.69
N ARG A 15 -13.08 -16.50 -16.90
CA ARG A 15 -14.34 -15.91 -16.43
C ARG A 15 -14.03 -14.75 -15.47
N PRO A 16 -14.65 -13.57 -15.62
CA PRO A 16 -14.49 -12.50 -14.64
C PRO A 16 -14.97 -13.03 -13.29
N PHE A 17 -14.06 -13.08 -12.33
CA PHE A 17 -14.35 -13.46 -10.96
C PHE A 17 -15.18 -12.33 -10.35
N ARG A 18 -16.43 -12.62 -9.98
CA ARG A 18 -17.26 -11.66 -9.23
C ARG A 18 -16.60 -11.45 -7.87
N SER A 19 -16.25 -10.20 -7.56
CA SER A 19 -15.69 -9.78 -6.27
C SER A 19 -16.59 -10.11 -5.07
N ASP A 20 -17.87 -10.44 -5.32
CA ASP A 20 -18.84 -10.86 -4.29
C ASP A 20 -18.49 -12.20 -3.61
N LYS A 21 -17.50 -12.96 -4.14
CA LYS A 21 -17.00 -14.21 -3.54
C LYS A 21 -15.59 -14.09 -2.90
N LEU A 22 -15.04 -12.89 -2.76
CA LEU A 22 -13.79 -12.68 -1.99
C LEU A 22 -14.01 -12.52 -0.48
N ALA A 23 -15.27 -12.49 -0.01
CA ALA A 23 -15.59 -12.46 1.41
C ALA A 23 -15.19 -13.75 2.17
N HIS A 24 -14.97 -14.87 1.46
CA HIS A 24 -14.54 -16.12 2.07
C HIS A 24 -13.01 -16.32 2.14
N THR A 25 -12.23 -15.34 1.67
CA THR A 25 -10.78 -15.24 1.91
C THR A 25 -10.46 -14.01 2.74
N LEU A 26 -11.26 -13.71 3.76
CA LEU A 26 -10.83 -12.85 4.85
C LEU A 26 -9.63 -13.55 5.51
N LEU A 27 -8.42 -13.19 5.06
CA LEU A 27 -7.17 -13.67 5.63
C LEU A 27 -7.24 -13.41 7.14
N PRO A 28 -7.10 -14.46 7.97
CA PRO A 28 -7.15 -14.30 9.41
C PRO A 28 -6.14 -13.21 9.79
N LYS A 29 -6.53 -12.32 10.71
CA LYS A 29 -5.83 -11.08 11.07
C LYS A 29 -4.31 -11.25 11.27
N ARG A 30 -3.88 -12.45 11.67
CA ARG A 30 -2.48 -12.87 11.86
C ARG A 30 -1.64 -12.93 10.57
N ILE A 31 -2.25 -13.20 9.42
CA ILE A 31 -1.57 -13.31 8.12
C ILE A 31 -1.78 -12.02 7.30
N ALA A 32 -2.94 -11.39 7.42
CA ALA A 32 -3.21 -10.11 6.79
C ALA A 32 -2.27 -9.00 7.30
N LEU A 33 -2.01 -8.95 8.61
CA LEU A 33 -1.15 -7.93 9.21
C LEU A 33 0.28 -7.92 8.63
N PRO A 34 1.04 -9.03 8.61
CA PRO A 34 2.38 -9.05 8.01
C PRO A 34 2.34 -8.81 6.50
N VAL A 35 1.36 -9.33 5.76
CA VAL A 35 1.29 -9.12 4.30
C VAL A 35 1.05 -7.65 3.94
N PHE A 36 0.13 -6.96 4.62
CA PHE A 36 -0.09 -5.52 4.41
C PHE A 36 1.03 -4.67 5.02
N ALA A 37 1.68 -5.14 6.09
CA ALA A 37 2.84 -4.47 6.66
C ALA A 37 4.10 -4.63 5.80
N SER A 38 4.26 -5.71 5.03
CA SER A 38 5.43 -5.95 4.19
C SER A 38 5.65 -4.87 3.14
N ASP A 39 4.60 -4.28 2.58
CA ASP A 39 4.70 -3.20 1.59
C ASP A 39 5.28 -1.91 2.22
N ALA A 40 4.76 -1.55 3.39
CA ALA A 40 5.27 -0.43 4.17
C ALA A 40 6.68 -0.71 4.74
N LEU A 41 6.95 -1.93 5.23
CA LEU A 41 8.27 -2.35 5.73
C LEU A 41 9.32 -2.35 4.63
N SER A 42 8.97 -2.82 3.43
CA SER A 42 9.87 -2.78 2.27
C SER A 42 10.19 -1.34 1.88
N SER A 43 9.21 -0.43 1.93
CA SER A 43 9.43 1.00 1.66
C SER A 43 10.33 1.67 2.70
N VAL A 44 10.15 1.33 3.99
CA VAL A 44 10.98 1.86 5.09
C VAL A 44 12.39 1.27 5.08
N ALA A 45 12.59 0.04 4.59
CA ALA A 45 13.90 -0.58 4.51
C ALA A 45 14.79 0.05 3.41
N TYR A 46 14.18 0.44 2.28
CA TYR A 46 14.92 1.03 1.15
C TYR A 46 15.12 2.55 1.29
N ALA A 47 14.23 3.24 2.01
CA ALA A 47 14.29 4.70 2.19
C ALA A 47 15.63 5.23 2.77
N PRO A 48 16.24 4.61 3.80
CA PRO A 48 17.53 5.07 4.34
C PRO A 48 18.66 5.00 3.33
N GLU A 49 18.71 3.94 2.51
CA GLU A 49 19.74 3.77 1.49
C GLU A 49 19.63 4.85 0.41
N GLU A 50 18.42 5.11 -0.08
CA GLU A 50 18.14 6.18 -1.04
C GLU A 50 18.50 7.56 -0.46
N ILE A 51 18.18 7.80 0.82
CA ILE A 51 18.54 9.04 1.52
C ILE A 51 20.06 9.19 1.55
N PHE A 52 20.81 8.16 1.93
CA PHE A 52 22.28 8.24 1.96
C PHE A 52 22.88 8.44 0.56
N LEU A 53 22.31 7.84 -0.48
CA LEU A 53 22.75 8.03 -1.86
C LEU A 53 22.52 9.47 -2.32
N VAL A 54 21.31 10.00 -2.11
CA VAL A 54 20.97 11.40 -2.44
C VAL A 54 21.84 12.37 -1.64
N LEU A 55 22.09 12.11 -0.36
CA LEU A 55 22.98 12.90 0.50
C LEU A 55 24.44 12.83 0.03
N SER A 56 24.89 11.69 -0.49
CA SER A 56 26.24 11.55 -1.05
C SER A 56 26.43 12.43 -2.30
N VAL A 57 25.35 12.65 -3.06
CA VAL A 57 25.34 13.56 -4.22
C VAL A 57 25.12 15.03 -3.82
N ALA A 58 24.25 15.30 -2.84
CA ALA A 58 23.85 16.64 -2.42
C ALA A 58 24.78 17.30 -1.37
N GLY A 59 25.58 16.51 -0.66
CA GLY A 59 26.53 16.96 0.36
C GLY A 59 25.93 17.12 1.77
N LEU A 60 26.80 17.48 2.73
CA LEU A 60 26.51 17.54 4.17
C LEU A 60 25.35 18.46 4.57
N SER A 61 25.06 19.51 3.80
CA SER A 61 23.97 20.45 4.11
C SER A 61 22.60 19.80 4.08
N ALA A 62 22.39 18.83 3.19
CA ALA A 62 21.13 18.10 3.07
C ALA A 62 20.85 17.16 4.27
N TYR A 63 21.89 16.78 5.05
CA TYR A 63 21.74 15.95 6.25
C TYR A 63 20.91 16.66 7.33
N SER A 64 20.97 17.99 7.37
CA SER A 64 20.19 18.81 8.31
C SER A 64 18.68 18.76 8.03
N MET A 65 18.26 18.49 6.78
CA MET A 65 16.87 18.41 6.36
C MET A 65 16.26 17.00 6.51
N ALA A 66 17.10 15.95 6.55
CA ALA A 66 16.67 14.57 6.73
C ALA A 66 15.72 14.35 7.94
N PRO A 67 16.01 14.85 9.17
CA PRO A 67 15.09 14.66 10.30
C PRO A 67 13.75 15.39 10.11
N TRP A 68 13.74 16.56 9.47
CA TRP A 68 12.51 17.31 9.20
C TRP A 68 11.63 16.60 8.16
N ILE A 69 12.25 16.03 7.12
CA ILE A 69 11.54 15.22 6.12
C ILE A 69 10.97 13.96 6.78
N GLY A 70 11.75 13.28 7.63
CA GLY A 70 11.28 12.12 8.40
C GLY A 70 10.07 12.45 9.28
N LEU A 71 10.09 13.59 9.97
CA LEU A 71 8.96 14.08 10.76
C LEU A 71 7.72 14.36 9.90
N ALA A 72 7.90 14.97 8.72
CA ALA A 72 6.79 15.22 7.80
C ALA A 72 6.14 13.91 7.33
N VAL A 73 6.95 12.91 6.94
CA VAL A 73 6.48 11.57 6.55
C VAL A 73 5.74 10.90 7.72
N ALA A 74 6.30 10.95 8.94
CA ALA A 74 5.64 10.42 10.13
C ALA A 74 4.27 11.08 10.37
N GLY A 75 4.17 12.40 10.20
CA GLY A 75 2.91 13.14 10.28
C GLY A 75 1.88 12.67 9.26
N VAL A 76 2.28 12.52 7.99
CA VAL A 76 1.40 11.96 6.94
C VAL A 76 0.95 10.56 7.32
N MET A 77 1.85 9.72 7.82
CA MET A 77 1.51 8.35 8.20
C MET A 77 0.51 8.29 9.37
N LEU A 78 0.59 9.23 10.32
CA LEU A 78 -0.43 9.37 11.37
C LEU A 78 -1.82 9.70 10.80
N ILE A 79 -1.89 10.60 9.81
CA ILE A 79 -3.14 10.95 9.13
C ILE A 79 -3.70 9.72 8.41
N VAL A 80 -2.86 8.98 7.68
CA VAL A 80 -3.25 7.76 6.98
C VAL A 80 -3.78 6.71 7.97
N ILE A 81 -3.08 6.50 9.09
CA ILE A 81 -3.53 5.58 10.16
C ILE A 81 -4.88 6.03 10.72
N ALA A 82 -5.05 7.33 11.00
CA ALA A 82 -6.31 7.87 11.51
C ALA A 82 -7.46 7.67 10.50
N SER A 83 -7.20 7.90 9.21
CA SER A 83 -8.16 7.67 8.13
C SER A 83 -8.57 6.20 8.02
N TYR A 84 -7.61 5.26 8.05
CA TYR A 84 -7.92 3.84 8.07
C TYR A 84 -8.69 3.42 9.32
N ARG A 85 -8.33 3.96 10.49
CA ARG A 85 -9.06 3.71 11.74
C ARG A 85 -10.51 4.17 11.64
N GLN A 86 -10.77 5.35 11.07
CA GLN A 86 -12.12 5.84 10.82
C GLN A 86 -12.87 4.93 9.84
N ASN A 87 -12.23 4.54 8.74
CA ASN A 87 -12.86 3.69 7.73
C ASN A 87 -13.27 2.32 8.28
N VAL A 88 -12.39 1.68 9.06
CA VAL A 88 -12.68 0.38 9.71
C VAL A 88 -13.77 0.52 10.78
N HIS A 89 -13.82 1.64 11.50
CA HIS A 89 -14.87 1.87 12.50
C HIS A 89 -16.23 2.16 11.86
N ALA A 90 -16.25 2.88 10.73
CA ALA A 90 -17.47 3.19 9.98
C ALA A 90 -18.02 1.98 9.22
N TYR A 91 -17.15 1.06 8.77
CA TYR A 91 -17.52 -0.12 7.99
C TYR A 91 -17.00 -1.43 8.64
N PRO A 92 -17.65 -1.89 9.73
CA PRO A 92 -17.23 -3.09 10.44
C PRO A 92 -17.48 -4.40 9.67
N SER A 93 -18.30 -4.39 8.62
CA SER A 93 -18.63 -5.56 7.79
C SER A 93 -17.82 -5.69 6.49
N GLY A 94 -16.95 -4.72 6.18
CA GLY A 94 -16.26 -4.62 4.88
C GLY A 94 -17.06 -3.84 3.84
#